data_AF-A0A937LGT8-F1
#
_entry.id   AF-A0A937LGT8-F1
#
_cell.length_a   1.000
_cell.length_b   1.000
_cell.length_c   1.000
_cell.angle_alpha   90.00
_cell.angle_beta   90.00
_cell.angle_gamma   90.00
#
_symmetry.space_group_name_H-M   'P 1'
#
loop_
_entity.id
_entity.type
_entity.pdbx_description
1 polymer ?
#
loop_
_entity_poly.entity_id
_entity_poly.type
_entity_poly.pdbx_seq_one_letter_code
_entity_poly.pdbx_strand_id
1 'polypeptide(L)'
;MPTSHHDSPVPDLSGHWEVDYARSDSVQTQLNASFREVQRELRRRRQAAERGASYQGPPMGDLDTLVAVAKMAELVTEPELLEVYQDVRRIRIERENSFALNCELTGAQSVPSLLGAEQCWWDGNQLHFRVLLPDGLLIKHRFVRSADGLSLSQRTALTAPGVARDMEVVRIFSRYDPTERGYRCTETLTRGRVCTTEQAAPYE
;
A
#
# COMPACT_ATOMS: atom_id res chain seq x y z
N MET A 1 -29.09 -13.77 16.82
CA MET A 1 -29.12 -14.54 15.56
C MET A 1 -28.00 -13.99 14.68
N PRO A 2 -26.85 -14.68 14.53
CA PRO A 2 -25.82 -14.22 13.62
C PRO A 2 -26.19 -14.64 12.20
N THR A 3 -26.32 -13.66 11.32
CA THR A 3 -26.58 -13.83 9.89
C THR A 3 -25.37 -14.47 9.22
N SER A 4 -25.62 -15.56 8.49
CA SER A 4 -24.67 -16.26 7.63
C SER A 4 -23.86 -15.30 6.76
N HIS A 5 -22.53 -15.30 6.92
CA HIS A 5 -21.63 -14.73 5.92
C HIS A 5 -21.87 -15.48 4.60
N HIS A 6 -22.25 -14.74 3.56
CA HIS A 6 -22.20 -15.25 2.20
C HIS A 6 -20.73 -15.50 1.86
N ASP A 7 -20.39 -16.78 1.71
CA ASP A 7 -19.06 -17.27 1.34
C ASP A 7 -18.86 -17.01 -0.16
N SER A 8 -18.76 -15.73 -0.54
CA SER A 8 -18.29 -15.38 -1.88
C SER A 8 -16.83 -15.80 -1.97
N PRO A 9 -16.43 -16.53 -3.02
CA PRO A 9 -15.03 -16.95 -3.17
C PRO A 9 -14.14 -15.71 -3.15
N VAL A 10 -13.09 -15.77 -2.32
CA VAL A 10 -12.09 -14.69 -2.22
C VAL A 10 -11.53 -14.40 -3.62
N PRO A 11 -11.38 -13.12 -4.00
CA PRO A 11 -10.85 -12.77 -5.31
C PRO A 11 -9.47 -13.35 -5.53
N ASP A 12 -9.23 -13.88 -6.74
CA ASP A 12 -7.88 -14.20 -7.18
C ASP A 12 -7.15 -12.91 -7.58
N LEU A 13 -6.09 -12.58 -6.84
CA LEU A 13 -5.23 -11.42 -7.09
C LEU A 13 -4.00 -11.78 -7.94
N SER A 14 -3.83 -13.06 -8.32
CA SER A 14 -2.61 -13.58 -8.94
C SER A 14 -2.26 -12.92 -10.28
N GLY A 15 -0.97 -12.74 -10.50
CA GLY A 15 -0.39 -12.25 -11.75
C GLY A 15 0.51 -11.04 -11.56
N HIS A 16 0.80 -10.37 -12.68
CA HIS A 16 1.71 -9.24 -12.75
C HIS A 16 0.93 -7.93 -12.92
N TRP A 17 1.33 -6.94 -12.16
CA TRP A 17 0.64 -5.66 -12.04
C TRP A 17 1.65 -4.51 -12.14
N GLU A 18 1.35 -3.51 -12.95
CA GLU A 18 2.19 -2.34 -13.18
C GLU A 18 1.41 -1.08 -12.84
N VAL A 19 2.05 -0.13 -12.19
CA VAL A 19 1.41 1.10 -11.76
C VAL A 19 0.81 1.87 -12.95
N ASP A 20 -0.44 2.29 -12.79
CA ASP A 20 -1.10 3.25 -13.65
C ASP A 20 -0.97 4.64 -13.02
N TYR A 21 0.01 5.41 -13.50
CA TYR A 21 0.29 6.75 -13.00
C TYR A 21 -0.86 7.72 -13.20
N ALA A 22 -1.69 7.54 -14.23
CA ALA A 22 -2.80 8.44 -14.51
C ALA A 22 -3.94 8.26 -13.51
N ARG A 23 -4.07 7.06 -12.93
CA ARG A 23 -5.11 6.72 -11.94
C ARG A 23 -4.60 6.68 -10.50
N SER A 24 -3.29 6.79 -10.28
CA SER A 24 -2.68 6.75 -8.95
C SER A 24 -2.58 8.13 -8.32
N ASP A 25 -2.61 8.16 -6.99
CA ASP A 25 -2.31 9.36 -6.20
C ASP A 25 -0.83 9.71 -6.26
N SER A 26 -0.54 11.00 -6.06
CA SER A 26 0.81 11.49 -5.78
C SER A 26 0.97 11.80 -4.29
N VAL A 27 2.05 11.29 -3.69
CA VAL A 27 2.43 11.58 -2.29
C VAL A 27 2.57 13.07 -2.04
N GLN A 28 3.14 13.82 -2.99
CA GLN A 28 3.27 15.28 -2.90
C GLN A 28 1.90 15.97 -2.83
N THR A 29 0.93 15.49 -3.60
CA THR A 29 -0.44 16.01 -3.57
C THR A 29 -1.08 15.76 -2.20
N GLN A 30 -0.91 14.56 -1.64
CA GLN A 30 -1.43 14.20 -0.32
C GLN A 30 -0.76 14.99 0.81
N LEU A 31 0.55 15.21 0.73
CA LEU A 31 1.30 16.05 1.66
C LEU A 31 0.82 17.51 1.60
N ASN A 32 0.65 18.07 0.40
CA ASN A 32 0.13 19.43 0.22
C ASN A 32 -1.29 19.59 0.79
N ALA A 33 -2.14 18.58 0.63
CA ALA A 33 -3.48 18.55 1.23
C ALA A 33 -3.40 18.55 2.76
N SER A 34 -2.54 17.70 3.33
CA SER A 34 -2.31 17.61 4.77
C SER A 34 -1.81 18.93 5.37
N PHE A 35 -0.85 19.61 4.72
CA PHE A 35 -0.38 20.93 5.16
C PHE A 35 -1.47 21.98 5.18
N ARG A 36 -2.30 22.05 4.14
CA ARG A 36 -3.41 23.01 4.07
C ARG A 36 -4.40 22.79 5.21
N GLU A 37 -4.64 21.53 5.57
CA GLU A 37 -5.50 21.18 6.68
C GLU A 37 -4.91 21.59 8.04
N VAL A 38 -3.64 21.29 8.29
CA VAL A 38 -2.92 21.73 9.50
C VAL A 38 -2.98 23.25 9.66
N GLN A 39 -2.73 23.99 8.57
CA GLN A 39 -2.83 25.45 8.59
C GLN A 39 -4.24 25.95 8.94
N ARG A 40 -5.29 25.31 8.42
CA ARG A 40 -6.69 25.68 8.73
C ARG A 40 -6.99 25.50 10.20
N GLU A 41 -6.53 24.41 10.78
CA GLU A 41 -6.78 24.10 12.18
C GLU A 41 -5.96 24.97 13.14
N LEU A 42 -4.70 25.30 12.81
CA LEU A 42 -3.93 26.28 13.57
C LEU A 42 -4.64 27.63 13.61
N ARG A 43 -5.27 28.05 12.50
CA ARG A 43 -6.12 29.26 12.48
C ARG A 43 -7.34 29.11 13.38
N ARG A 44 -8.04 27.96 13.35
CA ARG A 44 -9.18 27.69 14.24
C ARG A 44 -8.78 27.77 15.70
N ARG A 45 -7.65 27.17 16.06
CA ARG A 45 -7.10 27.21 17.42
C ARG A 45 -6.77 28.63 17.87
N ARG A 46 -6.14 29.44 17.00
CA ARG A 46 -5.86 30.86 17.28
C ARG A 46 -7.14 31.66 17.50
N GLN A 47 -8.14 31.49 16.63
CA GLN A 47 -9.43 32.18 16.76
C GLN A 47 -10.20 31.75 18.03
N ALA A 48 -10.12 30.48 18.44
CA ALA A 48 -10.71 30.03 19.69
C ALA A 48 -10.03 30.71 20.89
N ALA A 49 -8.68 30.77 20.88
CA ALA A 49 -7.91 31.45 21.91
C ALA A 49 -8.21 32.96 21.98
N GLU A 50 -8.34 33.65 20.83
CA GLU A 50 -8.74 35.05 20.74
C GLU A 50 -10.12 35.32 21.35
N ARG A 51 -11.05 34.36 21.23
CA ARG A 51 -12.39 34.42 21.82
C ARG A 51 -12.44 33.95 23.28
N GLY A 52 -11.30 33.62 23.90
CA GLY A 52 -11.23 33.07 25.26
C GLY A 52 -11.85 31.67 25.39
N ALA A 53 -12.06 30.97 24.28
CA ALA A 53 -12.63 29.62 24.26
C ALA A 53 -11.53 28.55 24.25
N SER A 54 -11.76 27.45 24.96
CA SER A 54 -10.88 26.27 24.92
C SER A 54 -11.00 25.57 23.58
N TYR A 55 -9.87 25.31 22.93
CA TYR A 55 -9.80 24.56 21.70
C TYR A 55 -10.01 23.05 21.95
N GLN A 56 -11.05 22.46 21.35
CA GLN A 56 -11.38 21.02 21.44
C GLN A 56 -11.22 20.33 20.08
N GLY A 57 -10.04 20.41 19.47
CA GLY A 57 -9.75 19.73 18.21
C GLY A 57 -8.68 18.64 18.33
N PRO A 58 -8.54 17.80 17.29
CA PRO A 58 -7.64 16.66 17.30
C PRO A 58 -6.17 17.08 17.43
N PRO A 59 -5.30 16.22 18.01
CA PRO A 59 -3.87 16.45 18.05
C PRO A 59 -3.29 16.46 16.63
N MET A 60 -2.65 17.56 16.23
CA MET A 60 -2.29 17.78 14.83
C MET A 60 -1.02 17.07 14.37
N GLY A 61 -0.20 16.57 15.30
CA GLY A 61 1.22 16.33 15.04
C GLY A 61 1.98 17.63 14.79
N ASP A 62 3.30 17.57 14.80
CA ASP A 62 4.15 18.67 14.34
C ASP A 62 4.42 18.54 12.83
N LEU A 63 4.78 19.66 12.18
CA LEU A 63 5.08 19.70 10.74
C LEU A 63 6.22 18.73 10.37
N ASP A 64 7.22 18.60 11.23
CA ASP A 64 8.34 17.69 11.02
C ASP A 64 7.90 16.22 10.99
N THR A 65 6.95 15.84 11.85
CA THR A 65 6.37 14.49 11.86
C THR A 65 5.61 14.22 10.57
N LEU A 66 4.85 15.20 10.06
CA LEU A 66 4.12 15.06 8.80
C LEU A 66 5.06 14.89 7.60
N VAL A 67 6.17 15.64 7.55
CA VAL A 67 7.20 15.47 6.52
C VAL A 67 7.83 14.09 6.62
N ALA A 68 8.16 13.61 7.82
CA ALA A 68 8.71 12.29 8.01
C ALA A 68 7.76 11.18 7.54
N VAL A 69 6.47 11.27 7.89
CA VAL A 69 5.44 10.33 7.43
C VAL A 69 5.30 10.36 5.91
N ALA A 70 5.37 11.54 5.29
CA ALA A 70 5.30 11.66 3.83
C ALA A 70 6.47 11.01 3.11
N LYS A 71 7.70 11.17 3.62
CA LYS A 71 8.87 10.46 3.09
C LYS A 71 8.72 8.94 3.23
N MET A 72 8.18 8.48 4.35
CA MET A 72 7.90 7.05 4.52
C MET A 72 6.80 6.57 3.56
N ALA A 73 5.77 7.37 3.32
CA ALA A 73 4.71 7.05 2.37
C ALA A 73 5.28 6.95 0.93
N GLU A 74 6.20 7.83 0.57
CA GLU A 74 6.93 7.78 -0.71
C GLU A 74 7.69 6.46 -0.86
N LEU A 75 8.54 6.11 0.10
CA LEU A 75 9.32 4.86 0.08
C LEU A 75 8.45 3.60 0.06
N VAL A 76 7.41 3.56 0.88
CA VAL A 76 6.56 2.36 1.03
C VAL A 76 5.65 2.14 -0.19
N THR A 77 5.31 3.23 -0.90
CA THR A 77 4.49 3.17 -2.12
C THR A 77 5.30 3.26 -3.39
N GLU A 78 6.63 3.41 -3.31
CA GLU A 78 7.56 3.46 -4.43
C GLU A 78 7.36 2.33 -5.47
N PRO A 79 7.19 1.05 -5.08
CA PRO A 79 7.17 -0.05 -6.03
C PRO A 79 6.19 0.15 -7.19
N GLU A 80 6.71 0.01 -8.41
CA GLU A 80 5.96 0.20 -9.66
C GLU A 80 5.39 -1.11 -10.19
N LEU A 81 6.10 -2.22 -9.93
CA LEU A 81 5.70 -3.56 -10.31
C LEU A 81 5.37 -4.41 -9.09
N LEU A 82 4.26 -5.13 -9.18
CA LEU A 82 3.87 -6.17 -8.24
C LEU A 82 3.76 -7.52 -8.96
N GLU A 83 4.23 -8.57 -8.31
CA GLU A 83 3.92 -9.95 -8.68
C GLU A 83 3.20 -10.62 -7.51
N VAL A 84 1.97 -11.05 -7.77
CA VAL A 84 1.12 -11.67 -6.74
C VAL A 84 1.06 -13.16 -6.98
N TYR A 85 1.49 -13.90 -5.97
CA TYR A 85 1.34 -15.35 -5.87
C TYR A 85 0.28 -15.64 -4.81
N GLN A 86 -0.83 -16.26 -5.19
CA GLN A 86 -1.90 -16.63 -4.27
C GLN A 86 -2.25 -18.11 -4.43
N ASP A 87 -2.30 -18.80 -3.29
CA ASP A 87 -2.86 -20.14 -3.17
C ASP A 87 -3.85 -20.19 -1.99
N VAL A 88 -4.37 -21.38 -1.69
CA VAL A 88 -5.40 -21.59 -0.65
C VAL A 88 -4.90 -21.24 0.76
N ARG A 89 -3.58 -21.28 0.99
CA ARG A 89 -2.95 -21.11 2.32
C ARG A 89 -2.15 -19.83 2.44
N ARG A 90 -1.62 -19.30 1.34
CA ARG A 90 -0.72 -18.14 1.37
C ARG A 90 -0.98 -17.17 0.23
N ILE A 91 -0.72 -15.91 0.52
CA ILE A 91 -0.60 -14.84 -0.47
C ILE A 91 0.76 -14.19 -0.28
N ARG A 92 1.50 -14.04 -1.36
CA ARG A 92 2.78 -13.33 -1.40
C ARG A 92 2.72 -12.28 -2.49
N ILE A 93 2.97 -11.03 -2.11
CA ILE A 93 3.06 -9.90 -3.03
C ILE A 93 4.52 -9.49 -3.09
N GLU A 94 5.19 -9.89 -4.17
CA GLU A 94 6.51 -9.38 -4.49
C GLU A 94 6.39 -7.97 -5.05
N ARG A 95 7.32 -7.11 -4.65
CA ARG A 95 7.31 -5.68 -4.97
C ARG A 95 8.69 -5.32 -5.46
N GLU A 96 8.75 -4.70 -6.62
CA GLU A 96 10.03 -4.29 -7.19
C GLU A 96 10.82 -3.42 -6.22
N ASN A 97 12.12 -3.73 -6.06
CA ASN A 97 13.06 -3.02 -5.19
C ASN A 97 12.59 -2.87 -3.72
N SER A 98 11.70 -3.74 -3.25
CA SER A 98 11.15 -3.67 -1.91
C SER A 98 10.95 -5.07 -1.30
N PHE A 99 10.58 -5.12 -0.03
CA PHE A 99 10.29 -6.38 0.65
C PHE A 99 8.96 -6.95 0.19
N ALA A 100 8.85 -8.28 0.10
CA ALA A 100 7.59 -8.92 -0.21
C ALA A 100 6.63 -8.88 0.98
N LEU A 101 5.34 -8.65 0.73
CA LEU A 101 4.29 -8.80 1.73
C LEU A 101 3.84 -10.26 1.74
N ASN A 102 3.93 -10.93 2.88
CA ASN A 102 3.57 -12.34 3.02
C ASN A 102 2.37 -12.48 3.94
N CYS A 103 1.41 -13.29 3.52
CA CYS A 103 0.20 -13.55 4.26
C CYS A 103 -0.05 -15.05 4.35
N GLU A 104 0.02 -15.61 5.55
CA GLU A 104 -0.40 -16.98 5.82
C GLU A 104 -1.86 -16.94 6.29
N LEU A 105 -2.76 -17.52 5.50
CA LEU A 105 -4.20 -17.54 5.76
C LEU A 105 -4.59 -18.65 6.74
N THR A 106 -3.73 -19.66 6.91
CA THR A 106 -3.95 -20.77 7.85
C THR A 106 -3.02 -20.64 9.04
N GLY A 107 -3.53 -20.12 10.15
CA GLY A 107 -2.80 -20.03 11.41
C GLY A 107 -3.02 -18.70 12.11
N ALA A 108 -2.83 -18.68 13.43
CA ALA A 108 -2.62 -17.43 14.14
C ALA A 108 -1.12 -17.21 14.21
N GLN A 109 -0.62 -16.09 13.71
CA GLN A 109 0.02 -15.07 14.53
C GLN A 109 0.82 -14.10 13.67
N SER A 110 0.92 -12.89 14.19
CA SER A 110 1.86 -11.88 13.74
C SER A 110 3.22 -12.52 13.48
N VAL A 111 3.66 -12.58 12.22
CA VAL A 111 4.99 -13.11 11.91
C VAL A 111 6.01 -12.04 12.30
N PRO A 112 7.01 -12.33 13.14
CA PRO A 112 8.12 -11.41 13.34
C PRO A 112 8.82 -11.20 12.00
N SER A 113 8.76 -10.00 11.46
CA SER A 113 9.48 -9.62 10.25
C SER A 113 10.67 -8.72 10.59
N LEU A 114 11.55 -8.51 9.62
CA LEU A 114 12.65 -7.52 9.73
C LEU A 114 12.14 -6.09 10.01
N LEU A 115 10.84 -5.84 9.82
CA LEU A 115 10.19 -4.55 9.95
C LEU A 115 9.31 -4.46 11.21
N GLY A 116 9.13 -5.54 11.97
CA GLY A 116 8.34 -5.57 13.20
C GLY A 116 7.24 -6.63 13.20
N ALA A 117 6.04 -6.23 13.62
CA ALA A 117 4.88 -7.13 13.75
C ALA A 117 3.97 -7.02 12.52
N GLU A 118 3.87 -8.09 11.73
CA GLU A 118 3.06 -8.13 10.50
C GLU A 118 1.84 -9.03 10.65
N GLN A 119 0.67 -8.53 10.29
CA GLN A 119 -0.59 -9.28 10.26
C GLN A 119 -1.31 -9.06 8.94
N CYS A 120 -2.04 -10.06 8.48
CA CYS A 120 -2.88 -9.94 7.28
C CYS A 120 -4.19 -10.71 7.46
N TRP A 121 -5.22 -10.33 6.72
CA TRP A 121 -6.51 -11.00 6.70
C TRP A 121 -7.33 -10.57 5.49
N TRP A 122 -8.37 -11.35 5.18
CA TRP A 122 -9.41 -10.97 4.24
C TRP A 122 -10.58 -10.29 4.96
N ASP A 123 -11.06 -9.17 4.41
CA ASP A 123 -12.34 -8.55 4.76
C ASP A 123 -13.20 -8.45 3.49
N GLY A 124 -14.11 -9.42 3.32
CA GLY A 124 -14.84 -9.60 2.07
C GLY A 124 -13.91 -9.82 0.88
N ASN A 125 -13.91 -8.87 -0.07
CA ASN A 125 -13.06 -8.89 -1.26
C ASN A 125 -11.74 -8.11 -1.10
N GLN A 126 -11.40 -7.72 0.12
CA GLN A 126 -10.28 -6.83 0.42
C GLN A 126 -9.22 -7.59 1.20
N LEU A 127 -7.99 -7.61 0.68
CA LEU A 127 -6.85 -8.18 1.39
C LEU A 127 -6.15 -7.08 2.18
N HIS A 128 -6.05 -7.26 3.48
CA HIS A 128 -5.43 -6.29 4.38
C HIS A 128 -4.05 -6.78 4.84
N PHE A 129 -3.10 -5.86 4.93
CA PHE A 129 -1.86 -6.02 5.67
C PHE A 129 -1.72 -4.92 6.70
N ARG A 130 -1.16 -5.25 7.86
CA ARG A 130 -0.86 -4.32 8.93
C ARG A 130 0.56 -4.60 9.43
N VAL A 131 1.42 -3.59 9.33
CA VAL A 131 2.82 -3.63 9.77
C VAL A 131 3.01 -2.57 10.83
N LEU A 132 3.36 -2.98 12.06
CA LEU A 132 3.73 -2.06 13.13
C LEU A 132 5.25 -2.01 13.25
N LEU A 133 5.83 -0.85 12.96
CA LEU A 133 7.27 -0.61 13.09
C LEU A 133 7.65 -0.38 14.58
N PRO A 134 8.92 -0.60 14.96
CA PRO A 134 9.39 -0.44 16.34
C PRO A 134 9.23 0.97 16.92
N ASP A 135 9.20 2.01 16.09
CA ASP A 135 8.99 3.41 16.47
C ASP A 135 7.51 3.78 16.70
N GLY A 136 6.60 2.82 16.47
CA GLY A 136 5.16 3.00 16.60
C GLY A 136 4.45 3.44 15.32
N LEU A 137 5.17 3.61 14.21
CA LEU A 137 4.53 3.87 12.90
C LEU A 137 3.76 2.63 12.44
N LEU A 138 2.47 2.81 12.19
CA LEU A 138 1.59 1.75 11.70
C LEU A 138 1.35 1.95 10.21
N ILE A 139 1.73 0.96 9.41
CA ILE A 139 1.50 0.92 7.97
C ILE A 139 0.37 -0.08 7.70
N LYS A 140 -0.67 0.35 7.01
CA LYS A 140 -1.78 -0.51 6.58
C LYS A 140 -1.82 -0.52 5.06
N HIS A 141 -1.79 -1.71 4.47
CA HIS A 141 -2.11 -1.89 3.06
C HIS A 141 -3.48 -2.54 2.91
N ARG A 142 -4.19 -2.15 1.87
CA ARG A 142 -5.46 -2.73 1.48
C ARG A 142 -5.49 -2.91 -0.02
N PHE A 143 -5.63 -4.15 -0.45
CA PHE A 143 -5.66 -4.54 -1.86
C PHE A 143 -7.08 -4.92 -2.25
N VAL A 144 -7.56 -4.36 -3.37
CA VAL A 144 -8.87 -4.69 -3.94
C VAL A 144 -8.72 -4.80 -5.46
N ARG A 145 -9.10 -5.95 -6.01
CA ARG A 145 -9.16 -6.17 -7.46
C ARG A 145 -10.49 -5.66 -8.02
N SER A 146 -10.44 -5.01 -9.18
CA SER A 146 -11.62 -4.56 -9.90
C SER A 146 -12.47 -5.74 -10.40
N ALA A 147 -13.76 -5.50 -10.62
CA ALA A 147 -14.69 -6.53 -11.08
C ALA A 147 -14.36 -7.09 -12.48
N ASP A 148 -13.82 -6.24 -13.36
CA ASP A 148 -13.30 -6.65 -14.69
C ASP A 148 -11.98 -7.42 -14.60
N GLY A 149 -11.35 -7.44 -13.43
CA GLY A 149 -10.10 -8.12 -13.17
C GLY A 149 -8.86 -7.49 -13.79
N LEU A 150 -9.00 -6.29 -14.39
CA LEU A 150 -7.94 -5.58 -15.11
C LEU A 150 -7.15 -4.61 -14.24
N SER A 151 -7.61 -4.32 -13.03
CA SER A 151 -6.93 -3.43 -12.10
C SER A 151 -6.84 -3.99 -10.69
N LEU A 152 -5.74 -3.67 -10.02
CA LEU A 152 -5.51 -3.89 -8.60
C LEU A 152 -5.29 -2.54 -7.93
N SER A 153 -6.15 -2.20 -6.98
CA SER A 153 -5.96 -1.00 -6.16
C SER A 153 -5.21 -1.35 -4.88
N GLN A 154 -4.18 -0.57 -4.55
CA GLN A 154 -3.47 -0.60 -3.28
C GLN A 154 -3.70 0.73 -2.57
N ARG A 155 -4.44 0.69 -1.46
CA ARG A 155 -4.51 1.82 -0.53
C ARG A 155 -3.51 1.60 0.59
N THR A 156 -2.61 2.55 0.79
CA THR A 156 -1.61 2.52 1.86
C THR A 156 -1.88 3.67 2.82
N ALA A 157 -2.10 3.36 4.10
CA ALA A 157 -2.31 4.35 5.15
C ALA A 157 -1.19 4.26 6.19
N LEU A 158 -0.60 5.39 6.54
CA LEU A 158 0.45 5.51 7.55
C LEU A 158 -0.09 6.31 8.74
N THR A 159 -0.10 5.69 9.92
CA THR A 159 -0.49 6.31 11.18
C THR A 159 0.74 6.46 12.07
N ALA A 160 1.10 7.68 12.44
CA ALA A 160 2.19 7.95 13.38
C ALA A 160 1.66 8.37 14.76
N PRO A 161 2.37 8.03 15.86
CA PRO A 161 2.02 8.50 17.19
C PRO A 161 1.95 10.04 17.25
N GLY A 162 0.90 10.59 17.87
CA GLY A 162 0.73 12.03 18.04
C GLY A 162 0.17 12.78 16.82
N VAL A 163 -0.02 12.11 15.68
CA VAL A 163 -0.71 12.65 14.50
C VAL A 163 -2.13 12.08 14.46
N ALA A 164 -3.16 12.92 14.50
CA ALA A 164 -4.55 12.44 14.51
C ALA A 164 -5.06 11.93 13.15
N ARG A 165 -4.35 12.19 12.06
CA ARG A 165 -4.78 11.78 10.71
C ARG A 165 -3.74 10.88 10.07
N ASP A 166 -4.25 9.82 9.46
CA ASP A 166 -3.47 8.94 8.61
C ASP A 166 -3.09 9.68 7.32
N MET A 167 -1.85 9.48 6.88
CA MET A 167 -1.50 9.82 5.50
C MET A 167 -1.86 8.64 4.61
N GLU A 168 -2.76 8.86 3.66
CA GLU A 168 -3.24 7.83 2.75
C GLU A 168 -2.76 8.10 1.32
N VAL A 169 -2.29 7.06 0.65
CA VAL A 169 -1.87 7.08 -0.76
C VAL A 169 -2.52 5.89 -1.46
N VAL A 170 -3.26 6.17 -2.53
CA VAL A 170 -3.84 5.13 -3.38
C VAL A 170 -3.00 4.95 -4.64
N ARG A 171 -2.45 3.75 -4.84
CA ARG A 171 -1.85 3.32 -6.10
C ARG A 171 -2.83 2.42 -6.84
N ILE A 172 -2.94 2.61 -8.13
CA ILE A 172 -3.71 1.75 -9.02
C ILE A 172 -2.73 1.04 -9.93
N PHE A 173 -2.87 -0.26 -10.07
CA PHE A 173 -2.06 -1.07 -10.96
C PHE A 173 -2.93 -1.69 -12.05
N SER A 174 -2.42 -1.69 -13.27
CA SER A 174 -2.99 -2.37 -14.42
C SER A 174 -2.34 -3.73 -14.60
N ARG A 175 -3.14 -4.72 -15.00
CA ARG A 175 -2.62 -6.05 -15.30
C ARG A 175 -1.73 -5.99 -16.54
N TYR A 176 -0.60 -6.67 -16.53
CA TYR A 176 0.27 -6.80 -17.71
C TYR A 176 0.77 -8.23 -17.86
N ASP A 177 1.19 -8.59 -19.07
CA ASP A 177 1.90 -9.84 -19.34
C ASP A 177 3.41 -9.54 -19.46
N PRO A 178 4.26 -10.12 -18.58
CA PRO A 178 5.70 -9.90 -18.67
C PRO A 178 6.34 -10.48 -19.94
N THR A 179 5.69 -11.44 -20.60
CA THR A 179 6.18 -12.06 -21.85
C THR A 179 5.93 -11.19 -23.07
N GLU A 180 4.89 -10.36 -23.06
CA GLU A 180 4.56 -9.45 -24.16
C GLU A 180 5.47 -8.20 -24.22
N ARG A 181 6.42 -8.06 -23.29
CA ARG A 181 7.35 -6.92 -23.23
C ARG A 181 8.49 -6.99 -24.25
N GLY A 182 8.63 -8.11 -24.97
CA GLY A 182 9.72 -8.35 -25.92
C GLY A 182 11.08 -8.59 -25.24
N TYR A 183 11.08 -8.79 -23.92
CA TYR A 183 12.24 -9.23 -23.16
C TYR A 183 11.82 -10.07 -21.95
N ARG A 184 12.63 -11.07 -21.61
CA ARG A 184 12.42 -11.98 -20.49
C ARG A 184 13.55 -11.85 -19.49
N CYS A 185 13.21 -11.54 -18.23
CA CYS A 185 14.18 -11.52 -17.13
C CYS A 185 14.11 -12.82 -16.33
N THR A 186 15.26 -13.40 -16.01
CA THR A 186 15.38 -14.59 -15.15
C THR A 186 16.36 -14.30 -14.01
N GLU A 187 15.99 -14.64 -12.79
CA GLU A 187 16.90 -14.59 -11.64
C GLU A 187 17.94 -15.71 -11.74
N THR A 188 19.21 -15.35 -11.56
CA THR A 188 20.33 -16.30 -11.61
C THR A 188 21.14 -16.24 -10.32
N LEU A 189 21.54 -17.39 -9.80
CA LEU A 189 22.31 -17.48 -8.55
C LEU A 189 23.67 -16.75 -8.60
N THR A 190 24.25 -16.59 -9.79
CA THR A 190 25.60 -16.02 -9.98
C THR A 190 25.62 -14.62 -10.55
N ARG A 191 24.56 -14.19 -11.24
CA ARG A 191 24.52 -12.89 -11.94
C ARG A 191 23.31 -12.02 -11.56
N GLY A 192 22.50 -12.47 -10.59
CA GLY A 192 21.24 -11.81 -10.26
C GLY A 192 20.25 -11.85 -11.44
N ARG A 193 19.44 -10.81 -11.58
CA ARG A 193 18.44 -10.67 -12.65
C ARG A 193 19.10 -10.45 -14.01
N VAL A 194 18.97 -11.43 -14.91
CA VAL A 194 19.45 -11.34 -16.29
C VAL A 194 18.27 -11.21 -17.24
N CYS A 195 18.23 -10.16 -18.04
CA CYS A 195 17.17 -9.91 -19.04
C CYS A 195 17.69 -10.18 -20.46
N THR A 196 16.91 -10.91 -21.25
CA THR A 196 17.19 -11.22 -22.66
C THR A 196 16.05 -10.71 -23.53
N THR A 197 16.33 -10.02 -24.63
CA THR A 197 15.30 -9.63 -25.59
C THR A 197 14.83 -10.84 -26.40
N GLU A 198 13.53 -10.99 -26.57
CA GLU A 198 12.95 -12.04 -27.43
C GLU A 198 13.00 -11.54 -28.89
N GLN A 199 13.51 -12.37 -29.81
CA GLN A 199 13.54 -12.00 -31.23
C GLN A 199 12.10 -11.83 -31.73
N ALA A 200 11.79 -10.69 -32.34
CA ALA A 200 10.53 -10.50 -33.02
C ALA A 200 10.36 -11.61 -34.06
N ALA A 201 9.26 -12.35 -34.00
CA ALA A 201 8.92 -13.32 -35.03
C ALA A 201 8.90 -12.59 -36.38
N PRO A 202 9.57 -13.12 -37.43
CA PRO A 202 9.46 -12.53 -38.76
C PRO A 202 7.99 -12.56 -39.17
N TYR A 203 7.45 -11.42 -39.61
CA TYR A 203 6.16 -11.37 -40.29
C TYR A 203 6.26 -12.24 -41.55
N GLU A 204 5.48 -13.32 -41.63
CA GLU A 204 5.17 -14.03 -42.88
C GLU A 204 4.00 -13.35 -43.61
#